data_AF-A0A7C3GF95-F1
#
_entry.id   AF-A0A7C3GF95-F1
#
_cell.length_a   1.000
_cell.length_b   1.000
_cell.length_c   1.000
_cell.angle_alpha   90.00
_cell.angle_beta   90.00
_cell.angle_gamma   90.00
#
_symmetry.space_group_name_H-M   'P 1'
#
loop_
_entity.id
_entity.type
_entity.pdbx_description
1 polymer ?
#
loop_
_entity_poly.entity_id
_entity_poly.type
_entity_poly.pdbx_seq_one_letter_code
_entity_poly.pdbx_strand_id
1 'polypeptide(L)'
;VGKLFGIARAMKSGIGSAALGLEGRLASVRGAALAAVNAFGDVRDPENGKLVAGARTAPDGIELADTAQRMRAGEGVRAFGRNTTLAVVATNARLTKPQATQLARLACAGLARALSPAWTTVDGDIVIALSCGALESPLDALGVAAAEALALAIVRAVRHAPTLGGLPGLAR
;
A
#
# COMPACT_ATOMS: atom_id res chain seq x y z
N VAL A 1 -6.26 7.91 -4.25
CA VAL A 1 -5.38 7.08 -5.12
C VAL A 1 -5.76 7.26 -6.57
N GLY A 2 -4.86 6.90 -7.50
CA GLY A 2 -5.13 6.92 -8.93
C GLY A 2 -5.30 8.32 -9.51
N LYS A 3 -4.20 9.07 -9.60
CA LYS A 3 -4.22 10.49 -9.94
C LYS A 3 -3.69 10.81 -11.33
N LEU A 4 -3.61 9.80 -12.21
CA LEU A 4 -3.14 9.96 -13.60
C LEU A 4 -3.79 11.15 -14.31
N PHE A 5 -5.11 11.25 -14.16
CA PHE A 5 -5.96 12.24 -14.80
C PHE A 5 -6.26 13.48 -13.93
N GLY A 6 -5.56 13.63 -12.81
CA GLY A 6 -5.82 14.67 -11.81
C GLY A 6 -6.89 14.28 -10.79
N ILE A 7 -7.12 15.17 -9.83
CA ILE A 7 -7.91 14.89 -8.62
C ILE A 7 -9.38 14.58 -8.92
N ALA A 8 -9.96 15.22 -9.94
CA ALA A 8 -11.37 15.03 -10.32
C ALA A 8 -11.72 13.58 -10.70
N ARG A 9 -10.73 12.80 -11.16
CA ARG A 9 -10.88 11.38 -11.52
C ARG A 9 -10.16 10.44 -10.55
N ALA A 10 -9.71 10.94 -9.39
CA ALA A 10 -9.16 10.10 -8.34
C ALA A 10 -10.27 9.43 -7.52
N MET A 11 -9.87 8.45 -6.70
CA MET A 11 -10.70 7.87 -5.65
C MET A 11 -10.15 8.21 -4.26
N LYS A 12 -11.05 8.28 -3.28
CA LYS A 12 -10.70 8.47 -1.88
C LYS A 12 -9.97 7.23 -1.35
N SER A 13 -8.97 7.47 -0.52
CA SER A 13 -8.22 6.49 0.25
C SER A 13 -8.07 7.00 1.69
N GLY A 14 -7.36 6.29 2.55
CA GLY A 14 -7.18 6.73 3.93
C GLY A 14 -6.11 5.96 4.66
N ILE A 15 -6.42 5.59 5.88
CA ILE A 15 -5.57 4.77 6.75
C ILE A 15 -6.05 3.33 6.69
N GLY A 16 -5.12 2.39 6.61
CA GLY A 16 -5.43 0.97 6.74
C GLY A 16 -4.36 0.25 7.53
N SER A 17 -4.75 -0.84 8.18
CA SER A 17 -3.85 -1.67 8.97
C SER A 17 -4.18 -3.15 8.80
N ALA A 18 -3.15 -3.98 8.95
CA ALA A 18 -3.28 -5.43 8.98
C ALA A 18 -2.17 -6.05 9.83
N ALA A 19 -2.40 -7.27 10.30
CA ALA A 19 -1.40 -8.06 10.98
C ALA A 19 -1.50 -9.51 10.51
N LEU A 20 -0.36 -10.15 10.33
CA LEU A 20 -0.23 -11.54 9.93
C LEU A 20 0.71 -12.26 10.88
N GLY A 21 0.29 -13.47 11.25
CA GLY A 21 1.14 -14.41 11.95
C GLY A 21 1.99 -15.21 10.99
N LEU A 22 3.20 -15.55 11.44
CA LEU A 22 3.88 -16.70 10.87
C LEU A 22 3.16 -17.97 11.33
N GLU A 23 3.47 -19.08 10.68
CA GLU A 23 2.82 -20.37 10.92
C GLU A 23 3.76 -21.38 11.59
N GLY A 24 3.21 -22.52 11.98
CA GLY A 24 3.96 -23.64 12.57
C GLY A 24 4.77 -23.23 13.80
N ARG A 25 6.06 -23.57 13.81
CA ARG A 25 6.97 -23.30 14.94
C ARG A 25 7.20 -21.80 15.23
N LEU A 26 6.79 -20.91 14.33
CA LEU A 26 6.91 -19.46 14.46
C LEU A 26 5.55 -18.80 14.74
N ALA A 27 4.52 -19.57 15.10
CA ALA A 27 3.15 -19.08 15.27
C ALA A 27 2.94 -17.99 16.35
N SER A 28 3.95 -17.69 17.19
CA SER A 28 3.95 -16.57 18.13
C SER A 28 4.50 -15.26 17.52
N VAL A 29 5.21 -15.33 16.39
CA VAL A 29 5.79 -14.19 15.69
C VAL A 29 4.74 -13.55 14.77
N ARG A 30 4.72 -12.22 14.75
CA ARG A 30 3.76 -11.42 13.97
C ARG A 30 4.50 -10.33 13.19
N GLY A 31 4.03 -10.09 11.97
CA GLY A 31 4.29 -8.88 11.20
C GLY A 31 3.00 -8.07 11.10
N ALA A 32 3.03 -6.80 11.44
CA ALA A 32 1.91 -5.88 11.33
C ALA A 32 2.28 -4.68 10.47
N ALA A 33 1.29 -4.04 9.87
CA ALA A 33 1.47 -2.85 9.07
C ALA A 33 0.36 -1.83 9.30
N LEU A 34 0.74 -0.56 9.22
CA LEU A 34 -0.14 0.60 9.16
C LEU A 34 0.27 1.44 7.95
N ALA A 35 -0.68 1.84 7.11
CA ALA A 35 -0.41 2.62 5.91
C ALA A 35 -1.36 3.81 5.82
N ALA A 36 -0.80 5.00 5.59
CA ALA A 36 -1.50 6.18 5.13
C ALA A 36 -1.33 6.29 3.62
N VAL A 37 -2.40 6.04 2.87
CA VAL A 37 -2.33 5.86 1.42
C VAL A 37 -2.78 7.12 0.71
N ASN A 38 -1.86 7.79 0.03
CA ASN A 38 -2.13 8.88 -0.92
C ASN A 38 -1.34 8.68 -2.23
N ALA A 39 -1.31 7.45 -2.74
CA ALA A 39 -0.55 7.07 -3.93
C ALA A 39 -1.00 7.79 -5.21
N PHE A 40 -0.05 8.00 -6.12
CA PHE A 40 -0.30 8.36 -7.51
C PHE A 40 -0.99 7.21 -8.27
N GLY A 41 -0.46 5.99 -8.14
CA GLY A 41 -1.00 4.81 -8.80
C GLY A 41 -2.31 4.28 -8.21
N ASP A 42 -2.77 3.18 -8.78
CA ASP A 42 -3.98 2.48 -8.38
C ASP A 42 -3.68 1.45 -7.30
N VAL A 43 -4.68 1.15 -6.48
CA VAL A 43 -4.65 0.04 -5.53
C VAL A 43 -5.14 -1.22 -6.21
N ARG A 44 -4.34 -2.28 -6.13
CA ARG A 44 -4.65 -3.63 -6.62
C ARG A 44 -4.79 -4.61 -5.47
N ASP A 45 -5.63 -5.60 -5.70
CA ASP A 45 -5.70 -6.78 -4.85
C ASP A 45 -4.40 -7.60 -5.02
N PRO A 46 -3.63 -7.84 -3.94
CA PRO A 46 -2.35 -8.51 -4.05
C PRO A 46 -2.46 -10.00 -4.39
N GLU A 47 -3.62 -10.63 -4.23
CA GLU A 47 -3.81 -12.06 -4.53
C GLU A 47 -4.11 -12.30 -6.01
N ASN A 48 -4.94 -11.44 -6.61
CA ASN A 48 -5.44 -11.65 -7.97
C ASN A 48 -5.12 -10.52 -8.96
N GLY A 49 -4.50 -9.43 -8.51
CA GLY A 49 -4.04 -8.32 -9.33
C GLY A 49 -5.15 -7.37 -9.85
N LYS A 50 -6.42 -7.63 -9.52
CA LYS A 50 -7.55 -6.79 -9.95
C LYS A 50 -7.46 -5.41 -9.31
N LEU A 51 -7.91 -4.40 -10.06
CA LEU A 51 -8.02 -3.05 -9.54
C LEU A 51 -9.11 -2.99 -8.45
N VAL A 52 -8.78 -2.38 -7.33
CA VAL A 52 -9.69 -2.17 -6.19
C VAL A 52 -10.16 -0.72 -6.13
N ALA A 53 -9.23 0.22 -6.27
CA ALA A 53 -9.50 1.65 -6.31
C ALA A 53 -8.41 2.37 -7.11
N GLY A 54 -8.72 3.45 -7.80
CA GLY A 54 -7.73 4.07 -8.68
C GLY A 54 -8.27 5.20 -9.53
N ALA A 55 -7.58 5.46 -10.64
CA ALA A 55 -7.94 6.48 -11.60
C ALA A 55 -9.21 6.05 -12.31
N ARG A 56 -10.21 6.94 -12.34
CA ARG A 56 -11.51 6.68 -12.94
C ARG A 56 -11.51 7.08 -14.41
N THR A 57 -12.27 6.37 -15.24
CA THR A 57 -12.40 6.66 -16.69
C THR A 57 -13.06 8.02 -16.90
N ALA A 58 -14.12 8.31 -16.14
CA ALA A 58 -14.87 9.56 -16.15
C ALA A 58 -15.00 10.19 -14.74
N PRO A 59 -15.26 11.50 -14.62
CA PRO A 59 -15.39 12.20 -13.32
C PRO A 59 -16.57 11.73 -12.45
N ASP A 60 -17.66 11.32 -13.09
CA ASP A 60 -18.93 10.90 -12.52
C ASP A 60 -19.10 9.38 -12.42
N GLY A 61 -18.23 8.60 -13.09
CA GLY A 61 -18.21 7.14 -13.03
C GLY A 61 -17.36 6.58 -11.89
N ILE A 62 -17.43 5.25 -11.67
CA ILE A 62 -16.56 4.49 -10.75
C ILE A 62 -15.66 3.48 -11.48
N GLU A 63 -15.82 3.35 -12.80
CA GLU A 63 -15.00 2.46 -13.62
C GLU A 63 -13.53 2.93 -13.63
N LEU A 64 -12.61 1.97 -13.53
CA LEU A 64 -11.18 2.23 -13.35
C LEU A 64 -10.42 2.13 -14.67
N ALA A 65 -9.52 3.08 -14.91
CA ALA A 65 -8.82 3.27 -16.17
C ALA A 65 -7.48 2.52 -16.29
N ASP A 66 -7.00 1.91 -15.21
CA ASP A 66 -5.68 1.29 -15.07
C ASP A 66 -4.51 2.25 -15.38
N THR A 67 -4.03 2.94 -14.35
CA THR A 67 -2.97 3.95 -14.45
C THR A 67 -1.71 3.39 -15.12
N ALA A 68 -1.26 2.20 -14.74
CA ALA A 68 -0.05 1.60 -15.28
C ALA A 68 -0.20 1.23 -16.76
N GLN A 69 -1.36 0.69 -17.16
CA GLN A 69 -1.64 0.41 -18.56
C GLN A 69 -1.67 1.68 -19.40
N ARG A 70 -2.37 2.72 -18.93
CA ARG A 70 -2.48 4.01 -19.65
C ARG A 70 -1.13 4.69 -19.84
N MET A 71 -0.28 4.67 -18.81
CA MET A 71 1.08 5.21 -18.93
C MET A 71 1.92 4.45 -19.96
N ARG A 72 1.83 3.11 -20.00
CA ARG A 72 2.52 2.32 -21.04
C ARG A 72 2.00 2.61 -22.44
N ALA A 73 0.75 3.04 -22.57
CA ALA A 73 0.16 3.49 -23.83
C ALA A 73 0.51 4.95 -24.18
N GLY A 74 1.37 5.63 -23.39
CA GLY A 74 1.81 7.00 -23.65
C GLY A 74 0.90 8.08 -23.08
N GLU A 75 -0.07 7.74 -22.23
CA GLU A 75 -0.92 8.75 -21.58
C GLU A 75 -0.07 9.68 -20.70
N GLY A 76 -0.23 10.99 -20.92
CA GLY A 76 0.49 12.01 -20.16
C GLY A 76 0.01 12.11 -18.72
N VAL A 77 0.95 12.35 -17.80
CA VAL A 77 0.63 12.52 -16.39
C VAL A 77 0.10 13.95 -16.16
N ARG A 78 -1.17 14.06 -15.75
CA ARG A 78 -1.80 15.34 -15.34
C ARG A 78 -1.87 15.51 -13.83
N ALA A 79 -1.07 14.74 -13.08
CA ALA A 79 -1.08 14.76 -11.63
C ALA A 79 -0.59 16.12 -11.11
N PHE A 80 -1.43 16.79 -10.34
CA PHE A 80 -1.08 17.96 -9.55
C PHE A 80 -0.83 17.55 -8.09
N GLY A 81 0.26 18.05 -7.50
CA GLY A 81 0.63 17.82 -6.09
C GLY A 81 1.59 16.65 -5.86
N ARG A 82 2.23 16.63 -4.68
CA ARG A 82 3.06 15.50 -4.22
C ARG A 82 2.15 14.38 -3.71
N ASN A 83 2.32 13.18 -4.27
CA ASN A 83 1.67 11.97 -3.78
C ASN A 83 2.57 11.31 -2.74
N THR A 84 2.01 10.57 -1.80
CA THR A 84 2.81 9.97 -0.71
C THR A 84 2.09 8.78 -0.11
N THR A 85 2.71 7.60 -0.12
CA THR A 85 2.30 6.49 0.74
C THR A 85 3.27 6.38 1.91
N LEU A 86 2.78 6.60 3.12
CA LEU A 86 3.58 6.44 4.34
C LEU A 86 3.17 5.15 5.03
N ALA A 87 4.14 4.28 5.28
CA ALA A 87 3.89 3.00 5.90
C ALA A 87 4.83 2.74 7.08
N VAL A 88 4.28 2.07 8.08
CA VAL A 88 5.02 1.48 9.18
C VAL A 88 4.76 -0.01 9.16
N VAL A 89 5.82 -0.82 9.24
CA VAL A 89 5.75 -2.24 9.58
C VAL A 89 6.28 -2.46 10.99
N ALA A 90 5.59 -3.26 11.78
CA ALA A 90 5.92 -3.54 13.18
C ALA A 90 5.98 -5.04 13.43
N THR A 91 6.83 -5.46 14.36
CA THR A 91 6.94 -6.86 14.76
C THR A 91 7.16 -7.02 16.27
N ASN A 92 6.75 -8.17 16.81
CA ASN A 92 7.12 -8.63 18.14
C ASN A 92 8.41 -9.50 18.16
N ALA A 93 9.07 -9.68 17.01
CA ALA A 93 10.41 -10.22 16.95
C ALA A 93 11.45 -9.16 17.31
N ARG A 94 12.56 -9.57 17.93
CA ARG A 94 13.71 -8.72 18.23
C ARG A 94 14.50 -8.49 16.95
N LEU A 95 14.78 -7.23 16.62
CA LEU A 95 15.62 -6.86 15.49
C LEU A 95 16.69 -5.86 15.92
N THR A 96 17.91 -6.06 15.42
CA THR A 96 18.94 -5.02 15.41
C THR A 96 18.58 -3.91 14.42
N LYS A 97 19.25 -2.75 14.51
CA LYS A 97 19.01 -1.63 13.59
C LYS A 97 19.19 -2.02 12.10
N PRO A 98 20.26 -2.76 11.69
CA PRO A 98 20.38 -3.22 10.30
C PRO A 98 19.27 -4.19 9.88
N GLN A 99 18.86 -5.11 10.76
CA GLN A 99 17.77 -6.03 10.47
C GLN A 99 16.43 -5.30 10.32
N ALA A 100 16.16 -4.26 11.12
CA ALA A 100 14.99 -3.42 10.96
C ALA A 100 15.00 -2.67 9.63
N THR A 101 16.14 -2.09 9.23
CA THR A 101 16.28 -1.47 7.90
C THR A 101 16.00 -2.47 6.78
N GLN A 102 16.53 -3.69 6.90
CA GLN A 102 16.29 -4.74 5.92
C GLN A 102 14.83 -5.21 5.91
N LEU A 103 14.17 -5.30 7.06
CA LEU A 103 12.74 -5.61 7.15
C LEU A 103 11.89 -4.54 6.42
N ALA A 104 12.20 -3.26 6.60
CA ALA A 104 11.53 -2.19 5.85
C ALA A 104 11.69 -2.35 4.33
N ARG A 105 12.89 -2.74 3.86
CA ARG A 105 13.14 -3.01 2.43
C ARG A 105 12.35 -4.22 1.93
N LEU A 106 12.28 -5.31 2.70
CA LEU A 106 11.48 -6.49 2.35
C LEU A 106 9.99 -6.13 2.25
N ALA A 107 9.49 -5.32 3.18
CA ALA A 107 8.10 -4.87 3.18
C ALA A 107 7.73 -4.04 1.94
N CYS A 108 8.69 -3.35 1.28
CA CYS A 108 8.43 -2.64 0.03
C CYS A 108 7.87 -3.53 -1.09
N ALA A 109 8.12 -4.85 -1.05
CA ALA A 109 7.47 -5.79 -1.97
C ALA A 109 5.93 -5.81 -1.80
N GLY A 110 5.45 -5.64 -0.57
CA GLY A 110 4.02 -5.48 -0.27
C GLY A 110 3.41 -4.23 -0.89
N LEU A 111 4.12 -3.11 -0.74
CA LEU A 111 3.74 -1.84 -1.34
C LEU A 111 3.63 -1.96 -2.86
N ALA A 112 4.64 -2.54 -3.52
CA ALA A 112 4.66 -2.71 -4.97
C ALA A 112 3.62 -3.74 -5.49
N ARG A 113 3.21 -4.72 -4.68
CA ARG A 113 2.11 -5.65 -5.04
C ARG A 113 0.74 -4.97 -4.97
N ALA A 114 0.55 -4.08 -4.00
CA ALA A 114 -0.74 -3.42 -3.77
C ALA A 114 -0.89 -2.08 -4.53
N LEU A 115 0.20 -1.46 -4.98
CA LEU A 115 0.18 -0.19 -5.73
C LEU A 115 0.78 -0.35 -7.12
N SER A 116 0.10 0.20 -8.13
CA SER A 116 0.57 0.14 -9.50
C SER A 116 0.15 1.37 -10.33
N PRO A 117 1.12 2.16 -10.85
CA PRO A 117 2.53 2.12 -10.51
C PRO A 117 2.78 2.56 -9.05
N ALA A 118 3.92 2.15 -8.51
CA ALA A 118 4.43 2.55 -7.19
C ALA A 118 5.81 3.19 -7.36
N TRP A 119 6.34 3.88 -6.34
CA TRP A 119 7.69 4.47 -6.36
C TRP A 119 7.91 5.43 -7.53
N THR A 120 6.86 6.09 -7.99
CA THR A 120 7.00 7.02 -9.11
C THR A 120 7.74 8.28 -8.68
N THR A 121 8.27 9.05 -9.63
CA THR A 121 8.96 10.33 -9.33
C THR A 121 8.03 11.38 -8.71
N VAL A 122 6.71 11.15 -8.74
CA VAL A 122 5.70 12.01 -8.13
C VAL A 122 5.16 11.45 -6.80
N ASP A 123 5.66 10.29 -6.36
CA ASP A 123 5.39 9.70 -5.06
C ASP A 123 6.55 9.95 -4.08
N GLY A 124 6.21 10.24 -2.83
CA GLY A 124 7.13 10.27 -1.69
C GLY A 124 6.97 9.02 -0.82
N ASP A 125 6.97 7.84 -1.43
CA ASP A 125 6.71 6.58 -0.71
C ASP A 125 7.80 6.31 0.34
N ILE A 126 7.39 5.95 1.56
CA ILE A 126 8.29 5.66 2.69
C ILE A 126 7.76 4.46 3.47
N VAL A 127 8.65 3.52 3.78
CA VAL A 127 8.37 2.38 4.67
C VAL A 127 9.36 2.40 5.85
N ILE A 128 8.83 2.43 7.07
CA ILE A 128 9.59 2.42 8.32
C ILE A 128 9.33 1.10 9.05
N ALA A 129 10.37 0.49 9.62
CA ALA A 129 10.23 -0.72 10.43
C ALA A 129 10.42 -0.44 11.92
N LEU A 130 9.57 -1.06 12.75
CA LEU A 130 9.60 -1.05 14.20
C LEU A 130 9.70 -2.49 14.74
N SER A 131 10.51 -2.68 15.77
CA SER A 131 10.61 -3.94 16.51
C SER A 131 10.33 -3.63 17.97
N CYS A 132 9.33 -4.30 18.54
CA CYS A 132 8.79 -4.00 19.87
C CYS A 132 8.77 -5.23 20.79
N GLY A 133 9.44 -6.32 20.43
CA GLY A 133 9.37 -7.56 21.20
C GLY A 133 10.69 -8.30 21.31
N ALA A 134 10.60 -9.50 21.88
CA ALA A 134 11.74 -10.30 22.34
C ALA A 134 11.86 -11.65 21.62
N LEU A 135 10.93 -11.97 20.73
CA LEU A 135 10.91 -13.27 20.03
C LEU A 135 11.98 -13.33 18.94
N GLU A 136 12.43 -14.53 18.64
CA GLU A 136 13.39 -14.76 17.56
C GLU A 136 12.65 -15.24 16.30
N SER A 137 13.08 -14.74 15.14
CA SER A 137 12.54 -15.14 13.84
C SER A 137 13.61 -15.01 12.77
N PRO A 138 13.66 -15.93 11.80
CA PRO A 138 14.34 -15.67 10.54
C PRO A 138 13.79 -14.39 9.90
N LEU A 139 14.69 -13.50 9.49
CA LEU A 139 14.33 -12.18 8.98
C LEU A 139 13.49 -12.27 7.70
N ASP A 140 13.83 -13.18 6.80
CA ASP A 140 13.13 -13.32 5.52
C ASP A 140 11.70 -13.84 5.70
N ALA A 141 11.49 -14.79 6.63
CA ALA A 141 10.14 -15.26 6.98
C ALA A 141 9.30 -14.11 7.54
N LEU A 142 9.87 -13.30 8.42
CA LEU A 142 9.20 -12.09 8.93
C LEU A 142 8.95 -11.06 7.82
N GLY A 143 9.87 -10.94 6.85
CA GLY A 143 9.73 -10.09 5.67
C GLY A 143 8.54 -10.47 4.80
N VAL A 144 8.28 -11.77 4.62
CA VAL A 144 7.07 -12.27 3.92
C VAL A 144 5.81 -11.75 4.61
N ALA A 145 5.67 -11.98 5.92
CA ALA A 145 4.51 -11.52 6.69
C ALA A 145 4.39 -9.99 6.70
N ALA A 146 5.49 -9.26 6.81
CA ALA A 146 5.49 -7.80 6.78
C ALA A 146 5.05 -7.24 5.43
N ALA A 147 5.53 -7.83 4.33
CA ALA A 147 5.14 -7.45 2.98
C ALA A 147 3.65 -7.75 2.71
N GLU A 148 3.16 -8.93 3.13
CA GLU A 148 1.74 -9.27 2.98
C GLU A 148 0.85 -8.38 3.86
N ALA A 149 1.25 -8.12 5.11
CA ALA A 149 0.53 -7.22 6.00
C ALA A 149 0.46 -5.81 5.41
N LEU A 150 1.55 -5.30 4.82
CA LEU A 150 1.54 -3.98 4.19
C LEU A 150 0.62 -3.94 2.96
N ALA A 151 0.66 -4.96 2.11
CA ALA A 151 -0.24 -5.04 0.96
C ALA A 151 -1.73 -5.02 1.40
N LEU A 152 -2.07 -5.83 2.40
CA LEU A 152 -3.42 -5.86 2.98
C LEU A 152 -3.81 -4.54 3.65
N ALA A 153 -2.89 -3.89 4.36
CA ALA A 153 -3.12 -2.58 4.96
C ALA A 153 -3.47 -1.53 3.90
N ILE A 154 -2.77 -1.51 2.76
CA ILE A 154 -3.05 -0.61 1.64
C ILE A 154 -4.45 -0.88 1.04
N VAL A 155 -4.81 -2.14 0.81
CA VAL A 155 -6.15 -2.51 0.31
C VAL A 155 -7.23 -2.10 1.31
N ARG A 156 -7.02 -2.34 2.61
CA ARG A 156 -7.95 -1.93 3.66
C ARG A 156 -8.10 -0.41 3.71
N ALA A 157 -7.05 0.35 3.44
CA ALA A 157 -7.08 1.81 3.45
C ALA A 157 -8.06 2.41 2.42
N VAL A 158 -8.24 1.75 1.27
CA VAL A 158 -9.25 2.17 0.28
C VAL A 158 -10.61 1.57 0.56
N ARG A 159 -10.70 0.32 1.02
CA ARG A 159 -11.98 -0.35 1.32
C ARG A 159 -12.74 0.32 2.47
N HIS A 160 -12.04 0.86 3.47
CA HIS A 160 -12.64 1.55 4.61
C HIS A 160 -12.72 3.07 4.43
N ALA A 161 -12.33 3.61 3.26
CA ALA A 161 -12.42 5.04 3.02
C ALA A 161 -13.85 5.43 2.61
N PRO A 162 -14.57 6.26 3.39
CA PRO A 162 -15.85 6.82 2.97
C PRO A 162 -15.63 7.90 1.91
N THR A 163 -16.66 8.18 1.11
CA THR A 163 -16.69 9.33 0.20
C THR A 163 -16.47 10.62 0.99
N LEU A 164 -15.51 11.44 0.56
CA LEU A 164 -15.17 12.70 1.24
C LEU A 164 -14.46 13.66 0.29
N GLY A 165 -14.75 14.96 0.44
CA GLY A 165 -14.05 16.01 -0.32
C GLY A 165 -14.27 15.92 -1.83
N GLY A 166 -15.47 15.47 -2.25
CA GLY A 166 -15.81 15.29 -3.66
C GLY A 166 -15.18 14.06 -4.33
N LEU A 167 -14.45 13.22 -3.58
CA LEU A 167 -13.86 11.98 -4.09
C LEU A 167 -14.68 10.77 -3.62
N PRO A 168 -15.07 9.86 -4.52
CA PRO A 168 -15.79 8.65 -4.13
C PRO A 168 -14.88 7.71 -3.32
N GLY A 169 -15.41 7.19 -2.22
CA GLY A 169 -14.83 6.13 -1.42
C GLY A 169 -15.54 4.79 -1.64
N LEU A 170 -14.97 3.71 -1.08
CA LEU A 170 -15.56 2.37 -1.16
C LEU A 170 -16.35 1.98 0.10
N ALA A 171 -16.12 2.66 1.22
CA ALA A 171 -16.92 2.43 2.42
C ALA A 171 -18.33 2.99 2.24
N ARG A 172 -19.31 2.21 2.67
CA ARG A 172 -20.72 2.63 2.73
C ARG A 172 -20.96 3.58 3.87
#